data_AF-A0A031IL96-F1
#
_entry.id   AF-A0A031IL96-F1
#
_cell.length_a   1.000
_cell.length_b   1.000
_cell.length_c   1.000
_cell.angle_alpha   90.00
_cell.angle_beta   90.00
_cell.angle_gamma   90.00
#
_symmetry.space_group_name_H-M   'P 1'
#
loop_
_entity.id
_entity.type
_entity.pdbx_description
1 polymer ?
#
loop_
_entity_poly.entity_id
_entity_poly.type
_entity_poly.pdbx_seq_one_letter_code
_entity_poly.pdbx_strand_id
1 'polypeptide(L)'
;MPEYLHKAAGRDYPSVYRKAHIPFFFIGSQKSIEPFLDPSLSYEGSISVPNPTFAAGMLYDDTQETTWLFGEGIERPNRSEQLRIYQSIFQTIEQSHLEN
;
A
#
# COMPACT_ATOMS: atom_id res chain seq x y z
N MET A 1 -7.68 -6.13 -5.54
CA MET A 1 -8.82 -6.42 -4.64
C MET A 1 -9.44 -5.11 -4.16
N PRO A 2 -9.87 -4.21 -5.08
CA PRO A 2 -10.40 -2.90 -4.68
C PRO A 2 -11.58 -3.00 -3.72
N GLU A 3 -12.40 -4.04 -3.87
CA GLU A 3 -13.60 -4.32 -3.09
C GLU A 3 -13.36 -4.57 -1.60
N TYR A 4 -12.11 -4.82 -1.18
CA TYR A 4 -11.76 -5.05 0.23
C TYR A 4 -10.96 -3.90 0.86
N LEU A 5 -10.61 -2.85 0.10
CA LEU A 5 -9.77 -1.75 0.60
C LEU A 5 -10.45 -0.97 1.73
N HIS A 6 -11.77 -0.77 1.65
CA HIS A 6 -12.54 -0.14 2.73
C HIS A 6 -12.48 -0.92 4.05
N LYS A 7 -12.41 -2.26 3.99
CA LYS A 7 -12.26 -3.10 5.19
C LYS A 7 -10.84 -3.05 5.72
N ALA A 8 -9.85 -3.05 4.83
CA ALA A 8 -8.44 -2.94 5.19
C ALA A 8 -8.11 -1.58 5.83
N ALA A 9 -8.81 -0.50 5.43
CA ALA A 9 -8.78 0.80 6.10
C ALA A 9 -9.65 0.85 7.39
N GLY A 10 -10.16 -0.29 7.85
CA GLY A 10 -10.94 -0.38 9.08
C GLY A 10 -10.09 -0.09 10.30
N ARG A 11 -10.70 0.53 11.32
CA ARG A 11 -10.02 1.08 12.52
C ARG A 11 -9.13 0.10 13.29
N ASP A 12 -9.40 -1.19 13.18
CA ASP A 12 -8.69 -2.23 13.95
C ASP A 12 -7.35 -2.62 13.30
N TYR A 13 -7.24 -2.47 11.98
CA TYR A 13 -6.11 -2.97 11.20
C TYR A 13 -4.81 -2.15 11.32
N PRO A 14 -4.82 -0.80 11.46
CA PRO A 14 -3.58 -0.03 11.62
C PRO A 14 -2.71 -0.53 12.78
N SER A 15 -3.34 -1.00 13.87
CA SER A 15 -2.62 -1.59 15.01
C SER A 15 -1.97 -2.94 14.69
N VAL A 16 -2.59 -3.72 13.80
CA VAL A 16 -2.05 -5.00 13.31
C VAL A 16 -0.86 -4.74 12.40
N TYR A 17 -0.97 -3.80 11.46
CA TYR A 17 0.09 -3.49 10.52
C TYR A 17 1.37 -3.02 11.22
N ARG A 18 1.23 -2.18 12.26
CA ARG A 18 2.35 -1.69 13.06
C ARG A 18 3.10 -2.78 13.84
N LYS A 19 2.40 -3.82 14.29
CA LYS A 19 2.98 -4.85 15.18
C LYS A 19 3.53 -6.06 14.44
N ALA A 20 3.20 -6.20 13.15
CA ALA A 20 3.47 -7.43 12.43
C ALA A 20 4.91 -7.54 11.89
N HIS A 21 5.64 -6.42 11.77
CA HIS A 21 7.01 -6.37 11.23
C HIS A 21 7.16 -7.08 9.88
N ILE A 22 6.11 -7.05 9.07
CA ILE A 22 6.06 -7.57 7.71
C ILE A 22 5.44 -6.53 6.79
N PRO A 23 5.80 -6.50 5.50
CA PRO A 23 5.24 -5.54 4.57
C PRO A 23 3.79 -5.91 4.20
N PHE A 24 2.93 -4.89 4.10
CA PHE A 24 1.55 -5.00 3.61
C PHE A 24 1.40 -4.24 2.30
N PHE A 25 0.65 -4.81 1.36
CA PHE A 25 0.38 -4.21 0.05
C PHE A 25 -1.12 -4.18 -0.27
N PHE A 26 -1.60 -3.02 -0.68
CA PHE A 26 -3.00 -2.72 -0.95
C PHE A 26 -3.25 -2.62 -2.46
N ILE A 27 -3.45 -3.79 -3.09
CA ILE A 27 -3.58 -3.90 -4.55
C ILE A 27 -4.91 -3.35 -5.08
N GLY A 28 -4.81 -2.40 -6.00
CA GLY A 28 -5.92 -1.64 -6.55
C GLY A 28 -6.21 -0.33 -5.79
N SER A 29 -5.36 0.05 -4.82
CA SER A 29 -5.48 1.34 -4.16
C SER A 29 -5.08 2.45 -5.12
N GLN A 30 -6.03 3.33 -5.44
CA GLN A 30 -5.83 4.54 -6.23
C GLN A 30 -5.70 5.80 -5.35
N LYS A 31 -5.55 5.59 -4.05
CA LYS A 31 -5.46 6.63 -3.01
C LYS A 31 -4.12 6.55 -2.28
N SER A 32 -3.86 7.55 -1.45
CA SER A 32 -2.71 7.57 -0.53
C SER A 32 -2.73 6.36 0.42
N ILE A 33 -1.61 6.13 1.10
CA ILE A 33 -1.47 5.09 2.12
C ILE A 33 -2.16 5.48 3.46
N GLU A 34 -2.40 6.77 3.68
CA GLU A 34 -2.97 7.36 4.90
C GLU A 34 -4.20 6.63 5.48
N PRO A 35 -5.24 6.24 4.70
CA PRO A 35 -6.40 5.52 5.25
C PRO A 35 -6.06 4.16 5.87
N PHE A 36 -4.89 3.59 5.57
CA PHE A 36 -4.42 2.33 6.18
C PHE A 36 -3.57 2.55 7.43
N LEU A 37 -3.15 3.79 7.69
CA LEU A 37 -2.29 4.19 8.81
C LEU A 37 -3.07 4.92 9.90
N ASP A 38 -4.03 5.76 9.52
CA ASP A 38 -4.80 6.59 10.44
C ASP A 38 -6.20 5.98 10.65
N PRO A 39 -6.51 5.42 11.83
CA PRO A 39 -7.82 4.84 12.12
C PRO A 39 -8.97 5.88 12.16
N SER A 40 -8.66 7.17 12.13
CA SER A 40 -9.67 8.23 12.03
C SER A 40 -10.17 8.45 10.59
N LEU A 41 -9.41 8.00 9.59
CA LEU A 41 -9.72 8.16 8.17
C LEU A 41 -10.39 6.91 7.61
N SER A 42 -11.44 7.09 6.81
CA SER A 42 -11.97 6.01 5.97
C SER A 42 -11.31 6.02 4.59
N TYR A 43 -11.30 4.87 3.92
CA TYR A 43 -10.83 4.78 2.54
C TYR A 43 -11.65 5.68 1.60
N GLU A 44 -12.96 5.79 1.78
CA GLU A 44 -13.82 6.64 0.97
C GLU A 44 -13.55 8.13 1.21
N GLY A 45 -13.30 8.51 2.47
CA GLY A 45 -13.07 9.89 2.89
C GLY A 45 -11.66 10.43 2.65
N SER A 46 -10.68 9.56 2.33
CA SER A 46 -9.32 10.00 2.05
C SER A 46 -9.18 10.69 0.69
N ILE A 47 -8.21 11.60 0.60
CA ILE A 47 -7.96 12.41 -0.59
C ILE A 47 -7.45 11.49 -1.72
N SER A 48 -8.03 11.63 -2.91
CA SER A 48 -7.46 11.01 -4.11
C SER A 48 -6.12 11.67 -4.44
N VAL A 49 -5.09 10.87 -4.65
CA VAL A 49 -3.78 11.39 -5.05
C VAL A 49 -3.85 11.98 -6.47
N PRO A 50 -3.13 13.08 -6.78
CA PRO A 50 -3.16 13.71 -8.11
C PRO A 50 -2.78 12.75 -9.24
N ASN A 51 -1.89 11.80 -8.94
CA ASN A 51 -1.52 10.70 -9.81
C ASN A 51 -2.04 9.40 -9.20
N PRO A 52 -3.13 8.80 -9.72
CA PRO A 52 -3.63 7.53 -9.20
C PRO A 52 -2.54 6.47 -9.28
N THR A 53 -2.42 5.67 -8.24
CA THR A 53 -1.51 4.53 -8.17
C THR A 53 -2.29 3.24 -8.43
N PHE A 54 -1.57 2.16 -8.73
CA PHE A 54 -2.17 0.83 -8.80
C PHE A 54 -2.12 0.12 -7.45
N ALA A 55 -1.07 0.39 -6.65
CA ALA A 55 -0.93 -0.19 -5.33
C ALA A 55 -0.19 0.77 -4.39
N ALA A 56 -0.50 0.64 -3.10
CA ALA A 56 0.27 1.24 -2.02
C ALA A 56 0.85 0.12 -1.15
N GLY A 57 2.04 0.33 -0.61
CA GLY A 57 2.73 -0.59 0.29
C GLY A 57 3.20 0.12 1.55
N MET A 58 3.35 -0.64 2.63
CA MET A 58 3.88 -0.15 3.88
C MET A 58 4.64 -1.24 4.64
N LEU A 59 5.63 -0.82 5.42
CA LEU A 59 6.34 -1.63 6.41
C LEU A 59 6.54 -0.76 7.65
N TYR A 60 6.21 -1.33 8.81
CA TYR A 60 6.60 -0.78 10.09
C TYR A 60 7.68 -1.68 10.68
N ASP A 61 8.87 -1.12 10.90
CA ASP A 61 9.85 -1.68 11.82
C ASP A 61 9.71 -1.02 13.20
N ASP A 62 10.53 -1.42 14.18
CA ASP A 62 10.44 -0.98 15.58
C ASP A 62 10.44 0.55 15.76
N THR A 63 10.94 1.31 14.78
CA THR A 63 11.11 2.77 14.90
C THR A 63 10.71 3.58 13.67
N GLN A 64 10.55 2.95 12.51
CA GLN A 64 10.38 3.62 11.24
C GLN A 64 9.22 3.03 10.43
N GLU A 65 8.42 3.94 9.88
CA GLU A 65 7.44 3.64 8.85
C GLU A 65 8.07 3.87 7.48
N THR A 66 8.02 2.86 6.63
CA THR A 66 8.38 2.98 5.21
C THR A 66 7.13 2.76 4.36
N THR A 67 6.89 3.64 3.40
CA THR A 67 5.73 3.57 2.49
C THR A 67 6.18 3.58 1.04
N TRP A 68 5.47 2.86 0.19
CA TRP A 68 5.73 2.79 -1.25
C TRP A 68 4.46 3.00 -2.05
N LEU A 69 4.61 3.58 -3.23
CA LEU A 69 3.56 3.71 -4.23
C LEU A 69 4.02 3.02 -5.51
N PHE A 70 3.11 2.30 -6.17
CA PHE A 70 3.42 1.54 -7.37
C PHE A 70 2.42 1.83 -8.48
N GLY A 71 2.92 1.93 -9.71
CA GLY A 71 2.10 2.18 -10.89
C GLY A 71 1.50 3.59 -10.92
N GLU A 72 2.28 4.60 -10.51
CA GLU A 72 1.87 6.01 -10.58
C GLU A 72 1.42 6.39 -12.01
N GLY A 73 0.25 7.02 -12.10
CA GLY A 73 -0.36 7.40 -13.37
C GLY A 73 -1.04 6.25 -14.11
N ILE A 74 -1.09 5.04 -13.54
CA ILE A 74 -1.69 3.86 -14.17
C ILE A 74 -2.93 3.42 -13.39
N GLU A 75 -4.10 3.96 -13.77
CA GLU A 75 -5.37 3.62 -13.14
C GLU A 75 -5.80 2.16 -13.41
N ARG A 76 -5.57 1.69 -14.65
CA ARG A 76 -6.02 0.37 -15.14
C ARG A 76 -4.93 -0.30 -15.96
N PRO A 77 -3.96 -0.98 -15.32
CA PRO A 77 -2.85 -1.59 -16.02
C PRO A 77 -3.28 -2.77 -16.89
N ASN A 78 -2.70 -2.87 -18.08
CA ASN A 78 -2.74 -4.08 -18.89
C ASN A 78 -1.86 -5.19 -18.28
N ARG A 79 -1.89 -6.40 -18.87
CA ARG A 79 -1.15 -7.56 -18.34
C ARG A 79 0.36 -7.33 -18.18
N SER A 80 0.99 -6.64 -19.14
CA SER A 80 2.43 -6.35 -19.09
C SER A 80 2.75 -5.35 -17.99
N GLU A 81 1.92 -4.31 -17.85
CA GLU A 81 2.05 -3.32 -16.77
C GLU A 81 1.84 -3.95 -15.40
N GLN A 82 0.84 -4.81 -15.23
CA GLN A 82 0.60 -5.55 -13.98
C GLN A 82 1.81 -6.39 -13.59
N LEU A 83 2.40 -7.12 -14.54
CA LEU A 83 3.59 -7.94 -14.27
C LEU A 83 4.77 -7.08 -13.82
N ARG A 84 5.01 -5.93 -14.46
CA ARG A 84 6.07 -4.99 -14.05
C ARG A 84 5.81 -4.45 -12.64
N ILE A 85 4.58 -4.06 -12.33
CA ILE A 85 4.23 -3.53 -11.01
C ILE A 85 4.45 -4.60 -9.93
N TYR A 86 3.98 -5.84 -10.15
CA TYR A 86 4.24 -6.93 -9.21
C TYR A 86 5.73 -7.23 -9.07
N GLN A 87 6.49 -7.21 -10.17
CA GLN A 87 7.94 -7.37 -10.11
C GLN A 87 8.58 -6.27 -9.24
N SER A 88 8.18 -5.01 -9.39
CA SER A 88 8.66 -3.92 -8.53
C SER A 88 8.32 -4.14 -7.07
N ILE A 89 7.11 -4.61 -6.74
CA ILE A 89 6.71 -4.94 -5.37
C ILE A 89 7.64 -6.02 -4.78
N PHE A 90 7.87 -7.12 -5.49
CA PHE A 90 8.74 -8.19 -5.01
C PHE A 90 10.20 -7.74 -4.87
N GLN A 91 10.70 -6.91 -5.79
CA GLN A 91 12.03 -6.32 -5.69
C GLN A 91 12.17 -5.41 -4.46
N THR A 92 11.14 -4.63 -4.13
CA THR A 92 11.10 -3.83 -2.89
C THR A 92 11.19 -4.72 -1.65
N ILE A 93 10.44 -5.82 -1.61
CA ILE A 93 10.51 -6.77 -0.49
C ILE A 93 11.92 -7.35 -0.34
N GLU A 94 12.55 -7.76 -1.44
CA GLU A 94 13.93 -8.29 -1.43
C GLU A 94 14.93 -7.24 -0.92
N GLN A 95 14.81 -5.99 -1.36
CA GLN A 95 15.69 -4.89 -0.93
C GLN A 95 15.51 -4.56 0.55
N SER A 96 14.27 -4.48 1.04
CA SER A 96 13.98 -4.21 2.46
C SER A 96 14.44 -5.33 3.40
N HIS A 97 14.67 -6.54 2.90
CA HIS A 97 15.28 -7.64 3.65
C HIS A 97 16.80 -7.63 3.67
N LEU A 98 17.45 -6.89 2.77
CA LEU A 98 18.92 -6.81 2.67
C LEU A 98 19.53 -5.66 3.48
N GLU A 99 18.72 -4.69 3.89
CA GLU A 99 19.14 -3.51 4.66
C GLU A 99 19.04 -3.69 6.19
N ASN A 100 18.56 -4.86 6.66
CA ASN A 100 18.46 -5.24 8.08
C ASN A 100 19.56 -6.23 8.51
#